data_AF-A0A2N5IAW9-F1
#
_entry.id   AF-A0A2N5IAW9-F1
#
_cell.length_a   1.000
_cell.length_b   1.000
_cell.length_c   1.000
_cell.angle_alpha   90.00
_cell.angle_beta   90.00
_cell.angle_gamma   90.00
#
_symmetry.space_group_name_H-M   'P 1'
#
loop_
_entity.id
_entity.type
_entity.pdbx_description
1 polymer ?
#
loop_
_entity_poly.entity_id
_entity_poly.type
_entity_poly.pdbx_seq_one_letter_code
_entity_poly.pdbx_strand_id
1 'polypeptide(L)'
;MEKTVIGFGDFLYGYVNGDRYMVSNTVEQICAFIMKYRLNDVQIISILDQMEIETSMGFLSFVSNQTFLRETLLPALVPMQRGEVEVPEFVPHTVESDYVISNVRMNSRAGYFLGAIDFEEGFPQTYDRQSGYYETEEEVVKAYPNSIGKSEAMEMATQKGWI
;
A
#
# COMPACT_ATOMS: atom_id res chain seq x y z
N MET A 1 -19.82 -8.56 12.53
CA MET A 1 -19.76 -8.24 11.09
C MET A 1 -18.52 -8.93 10.56
N GLU A 2 -18.70 -10.07 9.89
CA GLU A 2 -17.59 -10.77 9.24
C GLU A 2 -17.06 -9.92 8.09
N LYS A 3 -15.74 -9.89 7.93
CA LYS A 3 -15.05 -9.03 6.97
C LYS A 3 -15.49 -9.33 5.53
N THR A 4 -16.16 -8.37 4.91
CA THR A 4 -16.50 -8.28 3.48
C THR A 4 -15.27 -7.91 2.61
N VAL A 5 -14.07 -8.25 3.05
CA VAL A 5 -12.81 -7.92 2.37
C VAL A 5 -11.94 -9.17 2.25
N ILE A 6 -11.06 -9.17 1.26
CA ILE A 6 -10.11 -10.26 1.00
C ILE A 6 -8.70 -9.84 1.42
N GLY A 7 -7.92 -10.75 2.02
CA GLY A 7 -6.61 -10.43 2.58
C GLY A 7 -6.62 -9.43 3.76
N PHE A 8 -5.56 -8.62 3.85
CA PHE A 8 -5.34 -7.58 4.87
C PHE A 8 -4.97 -6.25 4.21
N GLY A 9 -5.36 -5.13 4.84
CA GLY A 9 -5.04 -3.77 4.38
C GLY A 9 -6.11 -3.14 3.47
N ASP A 10 -5.90 -1.87 3.14
CA ASP A 10 -6.82 -1.05 2.34
C ASP A 10 -6.65 -1.24 0.82
N PHE A 11 -5.58 -1.93 0.41
CA PHE A 11 -5.30 -2.25 -0.99
C PHE A 11 -4.68 -3.65 -1.16
N LEU A 12 -4.64 -4.10 -2.41
CA LEU A 12 -4.05 -5.34 -2.90
C LEU A 12 -3.14 -5.00 -4.10
N TYR A 13 -2.28 -5.94 -4.49
CA TYR A 13 -1.47 -5.82 -5.70
C TYR A 13 -2.07 -6.63 -6.84
N GLY A 14 -2.50 -5.95 -7.89
CA GLY A 14 -2.95 -6.55 -9.14
C GLY A 14 -1.81 -6.64 -10.15
N TYR A 15 -1.66 -7.77 -10.83
CA TYR A 15 -0.66 -8.01 -11.87
C TYR A 15 -1.33 -8.37 -13.19
N VAL A 16 -0.89 -7.70 -14.27
CA VAL A 16 -1.36 -7.93 -15.64
C VAL A 16 -0.16 -7.88 -16.57
N ASN A 17 0.14 -8.98 -17.27
CA ASN A 17 1.29 -9.08 -18.19
C ASN A 17 2.63 -8.60 -17.60
N GLY A 18 2.83 -8.74 -16.29
CA GLY A 18 4.03 -8.29 -15.56
C GLY A 18 3.96 -6.89 -14.98
N ASP A 19 2.98 -6.06 -15.38
CA ASP A 19 2.74 -4.74 -14.79
C ASP A 19 1.99 -4.87 -13.47
N ARG A 20 2.41 -4.10 -12.46
CA ARG A 20 1.81 -4.07 -11.12
C ARG A 20 0.93 -2.84 -10.94
N TYR A 21 -0.24 -3.03 -10.34
CA TYR A 21 -1.21 -1.99 -10.00
C TYR A 21 -1.64 -2.12 -8.55
N MET A 22 -1.84 -1.00 -7.87
CA MET A 22 -2.46 -0.98 -6.54
C MET A 22 -3.98 -0.96 -6.73
N VAL A 23 -4.66 -1.93 -6.15
CA VAL A 23 -6.12 -2.11 -6.27
C VAL A 23 -6.72 -1.90 -4.90
N SER A 24 -7.62 -0.92 -4.74
CA SER A 24 -8.32 -0.73 -3.45
C SER A 24 -9.04 -2.02 -3.06
N ASN A 25 -8.98 -2.37 -1.78
CA ASN A 25 -9.59 -3.59 -1.26
C ASN A 25 -11.10 -3.43 -1.04
N THR A 26 -11.79 -2.99 -2.11
CA THR A 26 -13.24 -2.87 -2.20
C THR A 26 -13.74 -3.74 -3.35
N VAL A 27 -14.94 -4.29 -3.21
CA VAL A 27 -15.50 -5.16 -4.25
C VAL A 27 -15.64 -4.43 -5.58
N GLU A 28 -16.00 -3.14 -5.53
CA GLU A 28 -16.18 -2.30 -6.71
C GLU A 28 -14.88 -2.15 -7.49
N GLN A 29 -13.76 -1.86 -6.82
CA GLN A 29 -12.47 -1.67 -7.48
C GLN A 29 -11.83 -3.00 -7.91
N ILE A 30 -12.03 -4.08 -7.15
CA ILE A 30 -11.63 -5.44 -7.56
C ILE A 30 -12.37 -5.83 -8.85
N CYS A 31 -13.69 -5.67 -8.90
CA CYS A 31 -14.49 -5.93 -10.10
C CYS A 31 -14.09 -5.02 -11.27
N ALA A 32 -13.88 -3.72 -11.02
CA ALA A 32 -13.42 -2.76 -12.03
C ALA A 32 -12.09 -3.21 -12.65
N PHE A 33 -11.14 -3.64 -11.82
CA PHE A 33 -9.83 -4.10 -12.25
C PHE A 33 -9.92 -5.37 -13.11
N ILE A 34 -10.66 -6.38 -12.64
CA ILE A 34 -10.89 -7.62 -13.40
C ILE A 34 -11.54 -7.32 -14.76
N MET A 35 -12.57 -6.47 -14.77
CA MET A 35 -13.31 -6.15 -16.00
C MET A 35 -12.52 -5.27 -16.98
N LYS A 36 -11.69 -4.35 -16.47
CA LYS A 36 -10.77 -3.53 -17.26
C LYS A 36 -9.77 -4.39 -18.03
N TYR A 37 -9.23 -5.42 -17.37
CA TYR A 37 -8.20 -6.30 -17.94
C TYR A 37 -8.70 -7.67 -18.36
N ARG A 38 -10.03 -7.86 -18.51
CA ARG A 38 -10.69 -9.16 -18.78
C ARG A 38 -10.21 -9.95 -19.98
N LEU A 39 -9.42 -9.38 -20.89
CA LEU A 39 -8.83 -10.09 -22.02
C LEU A 39 -7.41 -10.61 -21.74
N ASN A 40 -6.92 -10.39 -20.51
CA ASN A 40 -5.63 -10.86 -20.03
C ASN A 40 -5.84 -11.74 -18.79
N ASP A 41 -4.80 -12.48 -18.43
CA ASP A 41 -4.73 -13.11 -17.13
C ASP A 41 -4.47 -12.03 -16.06
N VAL A 42 -5.21 -12.13 -14.95
CA VAL A 42 -5.12 -11.18 -13.84
C VAL A 42 -4.81 -11.97 -12.58
N GLN A 43 -3.79 -11.52 -11.85
CA GLN A 43 -3.50 -12.01 -10.50
C GLN A 43 -3.68 -10.86 -9.53
N ILE A 44 -4.38 -11.09 -8.41
CA ILE A 44 -4.48 -10.16 -7.30
C ILE A 44 -3.93 -10.87 -6.07
N ILE A 45 -2.88 -10.29 -5.49
CA ILE A 45 -2.20 -10.80 -4.31
C ILE A 45 -2.33 -9.80 -3.16
N SER A 46 -2.27 -10.29 -1.92
CA SER A 46 -2.25 -9.44 -0.74
C SER A 46 -0.91 -8.75 -0.55
N ILE A 47 -0.87 -7.80 0.39
CA ILE A 47 0.37 -7.12 0.80
C ILE A 47 1.44 -8.06 1.38
N LEU A 48 1.06 -9.31 1.73
CA LEU A 48 1.96 -10.35 2.25
C LEU A 48 2.33 -11.38 1.17
N ASP A 49 2.21 -11.01 -0.10
CA ASP A 49 2.49 -11.86 -1.28
C ASP A 49 1.67 -13.16 -1.32
N GLN A 50 0.48 -13.17 -0.74
CA GLN A 50 -0.44 -14.32 -0.79
C GLN A 50 -1.41 -14.16 -1.97
N MET A 51 -1.58 -15.20 -2.77
CA MET A 51 -2.55 -15.20 -3.86
C MET A 51 -3.98 -15.09 -3.31
N GLU A 52 -4.72 -14.07 -3.74
CA GLU A 52 -6.10 -13.82 -3.30
C GLU A 52 -7.11 -14.12 -4.41
N ILE A 53 -6.84 -13.66 -5.64
CA ILE A 53 -7.69 -13.88 -6.81
C ILE A 53 -6.81 -14.16 -8.02
N GLU A 54 -7.21 -15.14 -8.82
CA GLU A 54 -6.67 -15.37 -10.16
C GLU A 54 -7.83 -15.41 -11.14
N THR A 55 -7.64 -14.80 -12.31
CA THR A 55 -8.61 -14.83 -13.40
C THR A 55 -7.93 -15.15 -14.71
N SER A 56 -8.66 -15.81 -15.59
CA SER A 56 -8.28 -15.98 -17.00
C SER A 56 -9.45 -15.61 -17.89
N MET A 57 -9.20 -14.77 -18.90
CA MET A 57 -10.23 -14.25 -19.81
C MET A 57 -11.42 -13.61 -19.05
N GLY A 58 -11.11 -12.97 -17.92
CA GLY A 58 -12.10 -12.30 -17.06
C GLY A 58 -12.93 -13.24 -16.19
N PHE A 59 -12.74 -14.55 -16.28
CA PHE A 59 -13.39 -15.54 -15.43
C PHE A 59 -12.49 -15.90 -14.25
N LEU A 60 -13.09 -16.05 -13.07
CA LEU A 60 -12.38 -16.42 -11.85
C LEU A 60 -11.87 -17.87 -11.96
N SER A 61 -10.57 -18.08 -11.89
CA SER A 61 -9.94 -19.41 -11.77
C SER A 61 -9.68 -19.78 -10.32
N PHE A 62 -9.38 -18.80 -9.47
CA PHE A 62 -9.12 -18.98 -8.05
C PHE A 62 -9.60 -17.78 -7.23
N VAL A 63 -10.16 -18.05 -6.05
CA VAL A 63 -10.36 -17.06 -4.98
C VAL A 63 -10.09 -17.72 -3.64
N SER A 64 -9.20 -17.13 -2.83
CA SER A 64 -8.78 -17.68 -1.53
C SER A 64 -9.96 -17.77 -0.54
N ASN A 65 -10.77 -16.73 -0.46
CA ASN A 65 -11.91 -16.60 0.46
C ASN A 65 -13.22 -16.95 -0.25
N GLN A 66 -13.69 -18.18 -0.03
CA GLN A 66 -14.92 -18.70 -0.65
C GLN A 66 -16.20 -18.00 -0.15
N THR A 67 -16.21 -17.48 1.07
CA THR A 67 -17.34 -16.70 1.59
C THR A 67 -17.43 -15.36 0.85
N PHE A 68 -16.31 -14.63 0.75
CA PHE A 68 -16.22 -13.39 -0.02
C PHE A 68 -16.60 -13.61 -1.49
N LEU A 69 -16.11 -14.69 -2.10
CA LEU A 69 -16.48 -15.08 -3.47
C LEU A 69 -17.99 -15.17 -3.65
N ARG A 70 -18.65 -15.97 -2.80
CA ARG A 70 -20.07 -16.30 -2.95
C ARG A 70 -20.99 -15.13 -2.59
N GLU A 71 -20.66 -14.40 -1.53
CA GLU A 71 -21.57 -13.44 -0.91
C GLU A 71 -21.32 -12.01 -1.38
N THR A 72 -20.13 -11.72 -1.92
CA THR A 72 -19.72 -10.35 -2.28
C THR A 72 -19.27 -10.25 -3.73
N LEU A 73 -18.26 -11.03 -4.14
CA LEU A 73 -17.63 -10.87 -5.44
C LEU A 73 -18.51 -11.32 -6.61
N LEU A 74 -19.05 -12.56 -6.60
CA LEU A 74 -19.89 -13.06 -7.68
C LEU A 74 -21.17 -12.23 -7.88
N PRO A 75 -21.91 -11.85 -6.83
CA PRO A 75 -23.08 -10.99 -6.98
C PRO A 75 -22.79 -9.65 -7.66
N ALA A 76 -21.58 -9.10 -7.50
CA ALA A 76 -21.17 -7.85 -8.14
C ALA A 76 -20.59 -8.08 -9.55
N LEU A 77 -19.73 -9.08 -9.73
CA LEU A 77 -18.97 -9.31 -10.96
C LEU A 77 -19.82 -9.91 -12.09
N VAL A 78 -20.71 -10.85 -11.78
CA VAL A 78 -21.48 -11.59 -12.81
C VAL A 78 -22.41 -10.66 -13.61
N PRO A 79 -23.20 -9.75 -12.99
CA PRO A 79 -24.00 -8.80 -13.76
C PRO A 79 -23.16 -7.92 -14.69
N MET A 80 -21.97 -7.50 -14.26
CA MET A 80 -21.02 -6.72 -15.09
C MET A 80 -20.51 -7.54 -16.28
N GLN A 81 -20.13 -8.80 -16.08
CA GLN A 81 -19.70 -9.70 -17.15
C GLN A 81 -20.80 -9.98 -18.17
N ARG A 82 -22.06 -10.00 -17.73
CA ARG A 82 -23.24 -10.21 -18.58
C ARG A 82 -23.71 -8.91 -19.27
N GLY A 83 -23.12 -7.77 -18.95
CA GLY A 83 -23.53 -6.46 -19.47
C GLY A 83 -24.86 -5.97 -18.92
N GLU A 84 -25.31 -6.50 -17.78
CA GLU A 84 -26.54 -6.10 -17.10
C GLU A 84 -26.34 -4.82 -16.27
N VAL A 85 -25.10 -4.55 -15.85
CA VAL A 85 -24.70 -3.38 -15.08
C VAL A 85 -23.45 -2.76 -15.70
N GLU A 86 -23.34 -1.44 -15.64
CA GLU A 86 -22.17 -0.70 -16.11
C GLU A 86 -20.92 -1.06 -15.27
N VAL A 87 -19.79 -1.26 -15.94
CA VAL A 87 -18.51 -1.51 -15.28
C VAL A 87 -17.97 -0.16 -14.77
N PRO A 88 -17.74 0.00 -13.46
CA PRO A 88 -17.13 1.22 -12.94
C PRO A 88 -15.71 1.40 -13.49
N GLU A 89 -15.27 2.65 -13.61
CA GLU A 89 -13.89 2.93 -13.97
C GLU A 89 -12.93 2.45 -12.86
N PHE A 90 -11.90 1.71 -13.25
CA PHE A 90 -10.83 1.36 -12.32
C PHE A 90 -9.90 2.56 -12.11
N VAL A 91 -9.78 2.97 -10.86
CA VAL A 91 -8.86 4.01 -10.40
C VAL A 91 -7.81 3.34 -9.51
N PRO A 92 -6.53 3.36 -9.90
CA PRO A 92 -5.46 2.82 -9.07
C PRO A 92 -5.53 3.42 -7.66
N HIS A 93 -5.39 2.57 -6.65
CA HIS A 93 -5.30 3.03 -5.28
C HIS A 93 -4.05 3.91 -5.17
N THR A 94 -4.24 5.14 -4.74
CA THR A 94 -3.15 6.03 -4.39
C THR A 94 -3.08 6.03 -2.87
N VAL A 95 -1.91 5.68 -2.35
CA VAL A 95 -1.64 5.92 -0.94
C VAL A 95 -1.31 7.41 -0.88
N GLU A 96 -2.24 8.24 -0.41
CA GLU A 96 -1.88 9.56 0.08
C GLU A 96 -0.93 9.34 1.26
N SER A 97 0.37 9.26 0.94
CA SER A 97 1.41 8.85 1.86
C SER A 97 2.06 10.11 2.41
N ASP A 98 1.36 10.79 3.32
CA ASP A 98 2.04 11.65 4.30
C ASP A 98 2.55 10.78 5.47
N TYR A 99 3.14 9.61 5.18
CA TYR A 99 3.85 8.83 6.18
C TYR A 99 5.23 9.44 6.37
N VAL A 100 5.25 10.65 6.92
CA VAL A 100 6.48 11.38 7.18
C VAL A 100 6.75 11.35 8.67
N ILE A 101 7.82 10.66 9.07
CA ILE A 101 8.36 10.83 10.42
C ILE A 101 9.30 12.03 10.38
N SER A 102 8.86 13.13 10.99
CA SER A 102 9.65 14.35 11.12
C SER A 102 10.58 14.30 12.33
N ASN A 103 11.54 15.23 12.38
CA ASN A 103 12.45 15.43 13.50
C ASN A 103 13.31 14.19 13.81
N VAL A 104 13.80 13.54 12.76
CA VAL A 104 14.67 12.37 12.88
C VAL A 104 16.12 12.83 12.90
N ARG A 105 16.84 12.50 13.96
CA ARG A 105 18.28 12.75 14.08
C ARG A 105 19.02 11.82 13.13
N MET A 106 19.84 12.42 12.27
CA MET A 106 20.64 11.70 11.28
C MET A 106 22.11 12.09 11.42
N ASN A 107 23.01 11.14 11.18
CA ASN A 107 24.45 11.35 11.18
C ASN A 107 24.99 11.44 9.75
N SER A 108 25.95 12.34 9.56
CA SER A 108 26.69 12.54 8.32
C SER A 108 28.18 12.69 8.61
N ARG A 109 29.00 12.81 7.56
CA ARG A 109 30.43 13.14 7.71
C ARG A 109 30.70 14.53 8.30
N ALA A 110 29.72 15.43 8.24
CA ALA A 110 29.83 16.81 8.72
C ALA A 110 29.23 17.01 10.13
N GLY A 111 28.81 15.92 10.79
CA GLY A 111 28.11 15.96 12.07
C GLY A 111 26.66 15.47 11.95
N TYR A 112 25.80 15.95 12.83
CA TYR A 112 24.40 15.56 12.93
C TYR A 112 23.47 16.63 12.37
N PHE A 113 22.31 16.22 11.88
CA PHE A 113 21.27 17.12 11.38
C PHE A 113 19.89 16.56 11.68
N LEU A 114 18.86 17.41 11.55
CA LEU A 114 17.47 17.03 11.75
C LEU A 114 16.80 16.82 10.40
N GLY A 115 16.55 15.56 10.05
CA GLY A 115 15.87 15.17 8.82
C GLY A 115 14.41 14.74 9.04
N ALA A 116 13.85 14.19 7.99
CA ALA A 116 12.62 13.42 8.02
C ALA A 116 12.80 12.13 7.20
N ILE A 117 11.96 11.14 7.50
CA ILE A 117 11.85 9.92 6.70
C ILE A 117 10.47 9.89 6.09
N ASP A 118 10.42 9.90 4.76
CA ASP A 118 9.25 9.59 3.98
C ASP A 118 9.17 8.08 3.75
N PHE A 119 7.97 7.51 3.73
CA PHE A 119 7.73 6.09 3.50
C PHE A 119 6.86 5.88 2.26
N GLU A 120 7.23 6.54 1.17
CA GLU A 120 6.60 6.41 -0.15
C GLU A 120 6.77 4.99 -0.69
N GLU A 121 5.67 4.36 -1.11
CA GLU A 121 5.63 2.99 -1.65
C GLU A 121 6.30 1.91 -0.77
N GLY A 122 6.36 2.12 0.56
CA GLY A 122 7.04 1.21 1.50
C GLY A 122 8.56 1.32 1.49
N PHE A 123 9.12 2.33 0.82
CA PHE A 123 10.55 2.60 0.79
C PHE A 123 10.89 3.82 1.65
N PRO A 124 11.75 3.66 2.67
CA PRO A 124 12.19 4.78 3.50
C PRO A 124 13.10 5.72 2.70
N GLN A 125 12.64 6.93 2.39
CA GLN A 125 13.44 8.00 1.83
C GLN A 125 13.79 9.03 2.90
N THR A 126 15.09 9.15 3.21
CA THR A 126 15.57 10.18 4.12
C THR A 126 15.79 11.48 3.37
N TYR A 127 15.25 12.60 3.87
CA TYR A 127 15.58 13.92 3.34
C TYR A 127 15.91 14.91 4.46
N ASP A 128 16.81 15.84 4.14
CA ASP A 128 17.23 16.91 5.03
C ASP A 128 16.13 17.97 5.12
N ARG A 129 15.74 18.35 6.34
CA ARG A 129 14.94 19.56 6.55
C ARG A 129 15.91 20.67 6.86
N GLN A 130 15.67 21.89 6.36
CA GLN A 130 16.49 23.09 6.58
C GLN A 130 16.76 23.36 8.08
N SER A 131 17.67 22.59 8.65
CA SER A 131 18.15 22.58 10.01
C SER A 131 19.67 22.60 9.87
N GLY A 132 20.34 23.41 10.69
CA GLY A 132 21.79 23.49 10.64
C GLY A 132 22.44 22.13 10.92
N TYR A 133 23.72 22.02 10.58
CA TYR A 133 24.56 20.93 11.05
C TYR A 133 25.01 21.21 12.49
N TYR A 134 25.05 20.16 13.30
CA TYR A 134 25.50 20.14 14.68
C TYR A 134 26.72 19.22 14.80
N GLU A 135 27.66 19.51 15.68
CA GLU A 135 28.89 18.70 15.78
C GLU A 135 28.60 17.35 16.45
N THR A 136 27.72 17.34 17.46
CA THR A 136 27.38 16.14 18.22
C THR A 136 25.87 15.89 18.30
N GLU A 137 25.47 14.65 18.62
CA GLU A 137 24.05 14.30 18.80
C GLU A 137 23.43 15.05 19.97
N GLU A 138 24.18 15.26 21.05
CA GLU A 138 23.72 15.98 22.25
C GLU A 138 23.31 17.41 21.94
N GLU A 139 24.00 18.08 21.00
CA GLU A 139 23.63 19.42 20.55
C GLU A 139 22.28 19.42 19.83
N VAL A 140 22.03 18.41 18.99
CA VAL A 140 20.73 18.23 18.32
C VAL A 140 19.64 17.95 19.35
N VAL A 141 19.87 17.05 20.31
CA VAL A 141 18.90 16.72 21.36
C VAL A 141 18.59 17.94 22.23
N LYS A 142 19.61 18.75 22.54
CA LYS A 142 19.41 20.00 23.30
C LYS A 142 18.57 21.01 22.51
N ALA A 143 18.79 21.13 21.20
CA ALA A 143 18.00 22.02 20.34
C ALA A 143 16.59 21.48 20.04
N TYR A 144 16.46 20.16 19.91
CA TYR A 144 15.24 19.43 19.55
C TYR A 144 15.02 18.25 20.52
N PRO A 145 14.54 18.48 21.74
CA PRO A 145 14.40 17.45 22.77
C PRO A 145 13.40 16.34 22.43
N ASN A 146 12.46 16.63 21.52
CA ASN A 146 11.47 15.67 21.02
C ASN A 146 11.89 15.00 19.71
N SER A 147 13.13 15.21 19.24
CA SER A 147 13.64 14.47 18.09
C SER A 147 13.77 12.99 18.45
N ILE A 148 13.84 12.12 17.44
CA ILE A 148 14.06 10.68 17.62
C ILE A 148 15.21 10.19 16.77
N GLY A 149 15.78 9.04 17.13
CA GLY A 149 16.87 8.44 16.34
C GLY A 149 16.35 7.84 15.04
N LYS A 150 17.20 7.72 14.01
CA LYS A 150 16.83 7.01 12.78
C LYS A 150 16.31 5.59 13.04
N SER A 151 16.96 4.83 13.92
CA SER A 151 16.52 3.46 14.26
C SER A 151 15.15 3.43 14.93
N GLU A 152 14.88 4.40 15.81
CA GLU A 152 13.58 4.55 16.48
C GLU A 152 12.48 4.90 15.49
N ALA A 153 12.76 5.78 14.53
CA ALA A 153 11.84 6.10 13.44
C ALA A 153 11.50 4.86 12.58
N MET A 154 12.50 4.02 12.26
CA MET A 154 12.27 2.78 11.52
C MET A 154 11.43 1.77 12.32
N GLU A 155 11.70 1.63 13.63
CA GLU A 155 10.90 0.76 14.49
C GLU A 155 9.43 1.22 14.57
N MET A 156 9.21 2.53 14.70
CA MET A 156 7.87 3.11 14.66
C MET A 156 7.16 2.81 13.33
N ALA A 157 7.87 2.92 12.21
CA ALA A 157 7.31 2.63 10.88
C ALA A 157 6.90 1.15 10.75
N THR A 158 7.74 0.22 11.22
CA THR A 158 7.40 -1.22 11.26
C THR A 158 6.19 -1.51 12.16
N GLN A 159 6.14 -0.92 13.36
CA GLN A 159 4.99 -1.10 14.27
C GLN A 159 3.68 -0.57 13.67
N LYS A 160 3.76 0.44 12.81
CA LYS A 160 2.63 1.04 12.12
C LYS A 160 2.29 0.37 10.78
N GLY A 161 3.10 -0.58 10.32
CA GLY A 161 2.92 -1.26 9.03
C GLY A 161 3.18 -0.36 7.82
N TRP A 162 4.07 0.63 7.96
CA TRP A 162 4.48 1.51 6.85
C TRP A 162 5.61 0.92 6.01
N ILE A 163 6.36 -0.03 6.59
CA ILE A 163 7.44 -0.83 5.98
C ILE A 163 7.41 -2.25 6.52
#